data_AF-A0AAU5KXX8-F1
#
_entry.id   AF-A0AAU5KXX8-F1
#
_cell.length_a   1.000
_cell.length_b   1.000
_cell.length_c   1.000
_cell.angle_alpha   90.00
_cell.angle_beta   90.00
_cell.angle_gamma   90.00
#
_symmetry.space_group_name_H-M   'P 1'
#
loop_
_entity.id
_entity.type
_entity.pdbx_description
1 polymer ?
#
loop_
_entity_poly.entity_id
_entity_poly.type
_entity_poly.pdbx_seq_one_letter_code
_entity_poly.pdbx_strand_id
1 'polypeptide(L)'
;MAICASCGAASGEGALGCASCGRPLLPPPPPPPAPPAAPPAGFTPPPPAAPPAPPAFAPPAVGSWGTGRPYDPATARPAVLRGLTGADWRPAFKVMVAPTAVLFLAALIAAVPDDYTFFYLFRAPSFGERFGGALALALAALGAPFELGFTGGGRYGDGGGEALVRAVPMTVTALWLLALWIGLRAAARRRQAGTGEQWTSRQAAAEALRTAVAAAAVTLLIGLVAGADWHPGTSDGRFDVDDYAGSLGGVTYSADSGWLQAVGWTALLAGLVAFAVHGTDALRWAAWRNRAVRGWAVAALAAGRALTMTIGLASLVGFVLIAVQGEGGEAGASLAVLPNVGLLLLGLGSAATLKVGSGGSPSTADPDWESGPRDNGEFSFFDLHGESADWRWTGLLALAAVAFLGWTAYRRRLDAADRLRLAVVYAAGLSLLMAIAGAVVSTSSTTTYSGRQREFGAEYAVGLAFATVLAVNVIWAAIGALAVPPLLAATGGGRAQAVPGAAPQDAPYQGAPAPARAPQEAGIAPEPDLRPGVSEVIGSHEEPPARPSGGVPPARSPGEDEPVDPSVWRKQQ
;
A
#
# COMPACT_ATOMS: atom_id res chain seq x y z
N MET A 1 36.07 21.03 -38.96
CA MET A 1 35.31 19.96 -38.28
C MET A 1 33.83 20.28 -38.27
N ALA A 2 32.98 19.38 -38.78
CA ALA A 2 31.53 19.55 -38.77
C ALA A 2 30.94 19.03 -37.44
N ILE A 3 30.03 19.78 -36.83
CA ILE A 3 29.32 19.36 -35.62
C ILE A 3 27.96 18.80 -36.03
N CYS A 4 27.62 17.61 -35.56
CA CYS A 4 26.33 17.00 -35.86
C CYS A 4 25.19 17.80 -35.22
N ALA A 5 24.29 18.35 -36.02
CA ALA A 5 23.16 19.14 -35.53
C ALA A 5 22.18 18.35 -34.63
N SER A 6 22.15 17.00 -34.73
CA SER A 6 21.25 16.18 -33.91
C SER A 6 21.81 15.79 -32.54
N CYS A 7 23.12 15.63 -32.38
CA CYS A 7 23.72 15.13 -31.14
C CYS A 7 24.91 15.95 -30.61
N GLY A 8 25.39 16.94 -31.35
CA GLY A 8 26.50 17.81 -30.94
C GLY A 8 27.89 17.17 -31.00
N ALA A 9 28.01 15.92 -31.47
CA ALA A 9 29.31 15.26 -31.61
C ALA A 9 30.15 15.88 -32.75
N ALA A 10 31.44 16.08 -32.50
CA ALA A 10 32.40 16.51 -33.50
C ALA A 10 32.67 15.36 -34.49
N SER A 11 32.54 15.66 -35.78
CA SER A 11 32.84 14.73 -36.86
C SER A 11 34.15 15.12 -37.53
N GLY A 12 34.95 14.09 -37.87
CA GLY A 12 36.11 14.24 -38.75
C GLY A 12 35.70 14.84 -40.10
N GLU A 13 36.60 15.63 -40.70
CA GLU A 13 36.37 16.26 -42.00
C GLU A 13 36.22 15.19 -43.09
N GLY A 14 35.17 15.32 -43.91
CA GLY A 14 34.86 14.38 -45.01
C GLY A 14 33.94 13.22 -44.65
N ALA A 15 33.50 13.08 -43.39
CA ALA A 15 32.53 12.03 -43.04
C ALA A 15 31.13 12.34 -43.62
N LEU A 16 30.52 11.36 -44.28
CA LEU A 16 29.16 11.47 -44.82
C LEU A 16 28.06 11.35 -43.76
N GLY A 17 28.41 10.86 -42.56
CA GLY A 17 27.48 10.72 -41.43
C GLY A 17 28.17 10.79 -40.08
N CYS A 18 27.38 11.09 -39.03
CA CYS A 18 27.88 11.20 -37.67
C CYS A 18 28.25 9.82 -37.10
N ALA A 19 29.48 9.66 -36.63
CA ALA A 19 29.95 8.41 -36.00
C ALA A 19 29.17 8.01 -34.73
N SER A 20 28.50 8.95 -34.06
CA SER A 20 27.78 8.70 -32.81
C SER A 20 26.30 8.35 -33.02
N CYS A 21 25.64 8.90 -34.04
CA CYS A 21 24.19 8.70 -34.24
C CYS A 21 23.80 8.24 -35.67
N GLY A 22 24.77 8.03 -36.57
CA GLY A 22 24.56 7.47 -37.90
C GLY A 22 23.83 8.37 -38.91
N ARG A 23 23.52 9.63 -38.56
CA ARG A 23 22.76 10.55 -39.44
C ARG A 23 23.66 11.31 -40.41
N PRO A 24 23.17 11.61 -41.63
CA PRO A 24 23.94 12.35 -42.63
C PRO A 24 24.20 13.79 -42.19
N LEU A 25 25.41 14.29 -42.49
CA LEU A 25 25.80 15.68 -42.23
C LEU A 25 25.32 16.56 -43.40
N LEU A 26 24.62 17.67 -43.10
CA LEU A 26 24.22 18.63 -44.13
C LEU A 26 25.46 19.35 -44.69
N PRO A 27 25.58 19.55 -46.01
CA PRO A 27 26.64 20.34 -46.59
C PRO A 27 26.50 21.83 -46.21
N PRO A 28 27.62 22.57 -46.03
CA PRO A 28 27.58 23.99 -45.74
C PRO A 28 26.99 24.80 -46.92
N PRO A 29 26.27 25.90 -46.66
CA PRO A 29 25.70 26.75 -47.71
C PRO A 29 26.80 27.43 -48.55
N PRO A 30 26.55 27.69 -49.84
CA PRO A 30 27.53 28.38 -50.70
C PRO A 30 27.76 29.82 -50.23
N PRO A 31 28.99 30.36 -50.43
CA PRO A 31 29.32 31.73 -50.02
C PRO A 31 28.54 32.78 -50.84
N PRO A 32 28.16 33.92 -50.23
CA PRO A 32 27.43 34.98 -50.91
C PRO A 32 28.31 35.72 -51.94
N PRO A 33 27.72 36.26 -53.03
CA PRO A 33 28.44 36.98 -54.07
C PRO A 33 28.96 38.35 -53.57
N ALA A 34 30.16 38.72 -54.03
CA ALA A 34 30.82 39.98 -53.69
C ALA A 34 30.09 41.21 -54.27
N PRO A 35 30.07 42.35 -53.54
CA PRO A 35 29.39 43.56 -54.00
C PRO A 35 30.16 44.30 -55.12
N PRO A 36 29.46 45.04 -56.02
CA PRO A 36 30.07 45.74 -57.14
C PRO A 36 30.82 47.03 -56.72
N ALA A 37 31.89 47.33 -57.45
CA ALA A 37 32.77 48.48 -57.23
C ALA A 37 32.10 49.82 -57.63
N ALA A 38 32.32 50.86 -56.82
CA ALA A 38 31.83 52.22 -57.06
C ALA A 38 32.76 53.04 -58.01
N PRO A 39 32.23 54.03 -58.77
CA PRO A 39 33.01 54.86 -59.70
C PRO A 39 33.70 56.05 -59.00
N PRO A 40 34.69 56.72 -59.63
CA PRO A 40 35.59 57.66 -58.96
C PRO A 40 35.20 59.14 -59.15
N ALA A 41 35.36 59.94 -58.09
CA ALA A 41 35.62 61.39 -58.07
C ALA A 41 35.96 61.79 -56.62
N GLY A 42 36.86 62.69 -56.26
CA GLY A 42 37.72 63.62 -56.99
C GLY A 42 38.76 64.20 -56.01
N PHE A 43 39.74 64.93 -56.56
CA PHE A 43 40.93 65.46 -55.88
C PHE A 43 40.63 66.52 -54.81
N THR A 44 41.17 66.34 -53.60
CA THR A 44 41.50 67.42 -52.64
C THR A 44 42.80 67.08 -51.91
N PRO A 45 43.78 68.01 -51.79
CA PRO A 45 45.04 67.77 -51.08
C PRO A 45 44.89 67.84 -49.54
N PRO A 46 45.81 67.24 -48.76
CA PRO A 46 45.58 66.89 -47.35
C PRO A 46 46.03 67.99 -46.37
N PRO A 47 45.34 68.19 -45.23
CA PRO A 47 45.92 68.84 -44.05
C PRO A 47 46.70 67.85 -43.17
N PRO A 48 47.71 68.33 -42.40
CA PRO A 48 48.68 67.49 -41.71
C PRO A 48 48.10 66.70 -40.53
N ALA A 49 48.70 65.54 -40.30
CA ALA A 49 48.32 64.53 -39.32
C ALA A 49 48.27 65.07 -37.87
N ALA A 50 47.12 64.89 -37.22
CA ALA A 50 47.03 64.93 -35.77
C ALA A 50 47.54 63.60 -35.19
N PRO A 51 48.31 63.61 -34.08
CA PRO A 51 48.81 62.40 -33.44
C PRO A 51 47.64 61.51 -32.93
N PRO A 52 47.80 60.18 -32.92
CA PRO A 52 46.74 59.26 -32.52
C PRO A 52 46.36 59.49 -31.06
N ALA A 53 45.07 59.71 -30.82
CA ALA A 53 44.47 59.65 -29.49
C ALA A 53 44.70 58.25 -28.89
N PRO A 54 45.02 58.13 -27.58
CA PRO A 54 45.13 56.83 -26.92
C PRO A 54 43.80 56.07 -27.05
N PRO A 55 43.84 54.75 -27.29
CA PRO A 55 42.62 53.97 -27.44
C PRO A 55 41.76 54.11 -26.17
N ALA A 56 40.51 54.52 -26.36
CA ALA A 56 39.49 54.40 -25.34
C ALA A 56 39.47 52.95 -24.85
N PHE A 57 39.53 52.75 -23.53
CA PHE A 57 39.28 51.47 -22.90
C PHE A 57 37.91 50.96 -23.38
N ALA A 58 37.93 50.06 -24.36
CA ALA A 58 36.80 49.20 -24.61
C ALA A 58 36.58 48.39 -23.32
N PRO A 59 35.36 48.31 -22.76
CA PRO A 59 35.09 47.36 -21.70
C PRO A 59 35.53 45.97 -22.19
N PRO A 60 36.12 45.13 -21.31
CA PRO A 60 36.67 43.85 -21.74
C PRO A 60 35.61 43.11 -22.55
N ALA A 61 36.00 42.69 -23.76
CA ALA A 61 35.20 41.80 -24.58
C ALA A 61 34.74 40.65 -23.68
N VAL A 62 33.43 40.56 -23.50
CA VAL A 62 32.81 39.52 -22.69
C VAL A 62 33.17 38.20 -23.37
N GLY A 63 34.21 37.56 -22.86
CA GLY A 63 34.74 36.32 -23.38
C GLY A 63 33.61 35.30 -23.41
N SER A 64 33.41 34.73 -24.60
CA SER A 64 32.71 33.47 -24.85
C SER A 64 31.69 33.06 -23.78
N TRP A 65 30.50 33.67 -23.81
CA TRP A 65 29.31 32.96 -23.34
C TRP A 65 29.09 31.77 -24.27
N GLY A 66 29.72 30.64 -23.96
CA GLY A 66 29.38 29.37 -24.58
C GLY A 66 27.89 29.14 -24.38
N THR A 67 27.13 29.11 -25.49
CA THR A 67 25.70 28.78 -25.61
C THR A 67 24.99 28.62 -24.26
N GLY A 68 24.77 29.74 -23.58
CA GLY A 68 24.23 29.75 -22.23
C GLY A 68 22.80 29.25 -22.25
N ARG A 69 22.58 27.99 -21.84
CA ARG A 69 21.28 27.66 -21.26
C ARG A 69 21.11 28.59 -20.05
N PRO A 70 20.00 29.33 -19.94
CA PRO A 70 19.76 30.13 -18.75
C PRO A 70 19.91 29.21 -17.53
N TYR A 71 20.66 29.69 -16.53
CA TYR A 71 20.80 28.99 -15.26
C TYR A 71 19.41 28.85 -14.65
N ASP A 72 18.80 27.68 -14.80
CA ASP A 72 17.54 27.35 -14.14
C ASP A 72 17.88 26.82 -12.74
N PRO A 73 17.66 27.61 -11.68
CA PRO A 73 17.95 27.18 -10.31
C PRO A 73 17.15 25.92 -9.93
N ALA A 74 16.06 25.58 -10.63
CA ALA A 74 15.34 24.32 -10.43
C ALA A 74 16.17 23.10 -10.85
N THR A 75 17.00 23.21 -11.89
CA THR A 75 17.86 22.12 -12.39
C THR A 75 19.11 21.89 -11.54
N ALA A 76 19.52 22.87 -10.73
CA ALA A 76 20.64 22.76 -9.78
C ALA A 76 20.23 22.17 -8.41
N ARG A 77 18.93 22.11 -8.09
CA ARG A 77 18.45 21.54 -6.82
C ARG A 77 18.60 20.01 -6.78
N PRO A 78 18.92 19.42 -5.61
CA PRO A 78 18.86 17.97 -5.42
C PRO A 78 17.50 17.42 -5.85
N ALA A 79 17.48 16.23 -6.45
CA ALA A 79 16.25 15.64 -7.02
C ALA A 79 15.11 15.52 -6.00
N VAL A 80 15.44 15.28 -4.73
CA VAL A 80 14.48 15.23 -3.61
C VAL A 80 13.87 16.60 -3.36
N LEU A 81 14.69 17.65 -3.25
CA LEU A 81 14.25 19.03 -3.09
C LEU A 81 13.41 19.49 -4.29
N ARG A 82 13.79 19.12 -5.52
CA ARG A 82 12.99 19.41 -6.72
C ARG A 82 11.64 18.70 -6.72
N GLY A 83 11.59 17.47 -6.22
CA GLY A 83 10.35 16.72 -6.01
C GLY A 83 9.43 17.42 -5.00
N LEU A 84 9.96 17.85 -3.87
CA LEU A 84 9.18 18.52 -2.81
C LEU A 84 8.79 19.96 -3.15
N THR A 85 9.63 20.72 -3.86
CA THR A 85 9.33 22.10 -4.26
C THR A 85 8.55 22.22 -5.57
N GLY A 86 7.93 21.13 -6.05
CA GLY A 86 7.07 21.18 -7.23
C GLY A 86 5.83 22.04 -7.01
N ALA A 87 5.28 22.60 -8.10
CA ALA A 87 4.27 23.65 -8.03
C ALA A 87 2.90 23.21 -7.46
N ASP A 88 2.56 21.92 -7.46
CA ASP A 88 1.22 21.45 -7.11
C ASP A 88 1.17 20.33 -6.06
N TRP A 89 0.88 20.70 -4.81
CA TRP A 89 0.58 19.77 -3.70
C TRP A 89 -0.91 19.41 -3.57
N ARG A 90 -1.79 20.21 -4.19
CA ARG A 90 -3.25 20.02 -4.22
C ARG A 90 -3.70 18.57 -4.46
N PRO A 91 -3.15 17.81 -5.43
CA PRO A 91 -3.57 16.43 -5.66
C PRO A 91 -3.24 15.50 -4.49
N ALA A 92 -2.08 15.66 -3.85
CA ALA A 92 -1.70 14.84 -2.70
C ALA A 92 -2.67 15.06 -1.53
N PHE A 93 -3.02 16.31 -1.22
CA PHE A 93 -4.00 16.62 -0.17
C PHE A 93 -5.42 16.17 -0.51
N LYS A 94 -5.86 16.32 -1.77
CA LYS A 94 -7.20 15.88 -2.19
C LYS A 94 -7.41 14.38 -2.00
N VAL A 95 -6.36 13.58 -2.20
CA VAL A 95 -6.42 12.13 -2.05
C VAL A 95 -6.46 11.70 -0.58
N MET A 96 -6.00 12.55 0.34
CA MET A 96 -6.08 12.29 1.79
C MET A 96 -7.47 12.48 2.40
N VAL A 97 -8.40 13.18 1.72
CA VAL A 97 -9.73 13.47 2.27
C VAL A 97 -10.50 12.20 2.66
N ALA A 98 -10.53 11.20 1.77
CA ALA A 98 -11.28 9.96 2.04
C ALA A 98 -10.65 9.12 3.18
N PRO A 99 -9.32 8.85 3.20
CA PRO A 99 -8.67 8.20 4.33
C PRO A 99 -8.90 8.92 5.66
N THR A 100 -8.84 10.25 5.67
CA THR A 100 -9.11 11.05 6.87
C THR A 100 -10.55 10.93 7.33
N ALA A 101 -11.52 10.92 6.40
CA ALA A 101 -12.92 10.69 6.72
C ALA A 101 -13.16 9.32 7.36
N VAL A 102 -12.42 8.27 6.96
CA VAL A 102 -12.50 6.94 7.59
C VAL A 102 -12.10 7.01 9.06
N LEU A 103 -11.01 7.70 9.40
CA LEU A 103 -10.57 7.86 10.80
C LEU A 103 -11.59 8.63 11.63
N PHE A 104 -12.09 9.74 11.09
CA PHE A 104 -13.11 10.53 11.77
C PHE A 104 -14.41 9.76 11.97
N LEU A 105 -14.84 8.97 10.99
CA LEU A 105 -16.03 8.14 11.12
C LEU A 105 -15.84 7.05 12.18
N ALA A 106 -14.67 6.40 12.21
CA ALA A 106 -14.34 5.42 13.24
C ALA A 106 -14.33 6.05 14.64
N ALA A 107 -13.70 7.22 14.80
CA ALA A 107 -13.70 7.97 16.06
C ALA A 107 -15.12 8.40 16.46
N LEU A 108 -15.93 8.86 15.51
CA LEU A 108 -17.31 9.25 15.76
C LEU A 108 -18.14 8.07 16.27
N ILE A 109 -18.08 6.92 15.58
CA ILE A 109 -18.79 5.69 15.98
C ILE A 109 -18.39 5.27 17.39
N ALA A 110 -17.09 5.32 17.71
CA ALA A 110 -16.59 4.97 19.03
C ALA A 110 -16.98 6.00 20.12
N ALA A 111 -17.21 7.26 19.75
CA ALA A 111 -17.62 8.31 20.68
C ALA A 111 -19.13 8.41 20.92
N VAL A 112 -19.97 7.79 20.08
CA VAL A 112 -21.45 7.86 20.16
C VAL A 112 -22.07 7.23 21.43
N PRO A 113 -21.58 6.11 22.00
CA PRO A 113 -22.27 5.47 23.11
C PRO A 113 -22.46 6.43 24.29
N ASP A 114 -23.72 6.65 24.68
CA ASP A 114 -24.13 7.60 25.72
C ASP A 114 -24.44 6.92 27.06
N ASP A 115 -24.51 5.59 27.09
CA ASP A 115 -24.94 4.79 28.25
C ASP A 115 -23.79 4.49 29.23
N TYR A 116 -22.83 5.41 29.38
CA TYR A 116 -21.82 5.31 30.44
C TYR A 116 -22.40 5.82 31.77
N THR A 117 -23.50 5.21 32.22
CA THR A 117 -23.92 5.25 33.64
C THR A 117 -23.03 4.30 34.43
N PHE A 118 -21.73 4.56 34.47
CA PHE A 118 -20.84 3.84 35.37
C PHE A 118 -21.14 4.32 36.80
N PHE A 119 -21.90 3.51 37.53
CA PHE A 119 -22.26 3.66 38.94
C PHE A 119 -23.04 4.90 39.39
N TYR A 120 -23.59 5.77 38.53
CA TYR A 120 -24.28 7.03 38.93
C TYR A 120 -23.43 8.00 39.80
N LEU A 121 -22.19 7.62 40.14
CA LEU A 121 -21.33 8.32 41.09
C LEU A 121 -20.46 9.38 40.42
N PHE A 122 -20.24 9.29 39.10
CA PHE A 122 -19.37 10.18 38.36
C PHE A 122 -20.05 10.72 37.11
N ARG A 123 -19.73 11.97 36.76
CA ARG A 123 -20.18 12.61 35.52
C ARG A 123 -19.44 11.99 34.34
N ALA A 124 -20.16 11.33 33.43
CA ALA A 124 -19.58 10.79 32.21
C ALA A 124 -18.82 11.88 31.39
N PRO A 125 -17.75 11.51 30.67
CA PRO A 125 -16.97 12.44 29.85
C PRO A 125 -17.84 13.13 28.81
N SER A 126 -17.54 14.40 28.54
CA SER A 126 -18.26 15.16 27.51
C SER A 126 -18.05 14.52 26.13
N PHE A 127 -18.94 14.80 25.16
CA PHE A 127 -18.76 14.28 23.80
C PHE A 127 -17.40 14.69 23.20
N GLY A 128 -16.93 15.90 23.48
CA GLY A 128 -15.62 16.38 23.02
C GLY A 128 -14.47 15.54 23.56
N GLU A 129 -14.50 15.21 24.85
CA GLU A 129 -13.50 14.31 25.47
C GLU A 129 -13.58 12.90 24.89
N ARG A 130 -14.79 12.34 24.74
CA ARG A 130 -15.01 11.03 24.12
C ARG A 130 -14.48 10.98 22.70
N PHE A 131 -14.76 12.00 21.90
CA PHE A 131 -14.30 12.11 20.52
C PHE A 131 -12.78 12.29 20.44
N GLY A 132 -12.19 13.11 21.31
CA GLY A 132 -10.73 13.28 21.41
C GLY A 132 -10.02 11.96 21.74
N GLY A 133 -10.48 11.24 22.77
CA GLY A 133 -9.96 9.92 23.12
C GLY A 133 -10.19 8.87 22.03
N ALA A 134 -11.37 8.87 21.38
CA ALA A 134 -11.65 7.98 20.26
C ALA A 134 -10.79 8.29 19.02
N LEU A 135 -10.42 9.56 18.81
CA LEU A 135 -9.50 9.96 17.75
C LEU A 135 -8.07 9.45 18.04
N ALA A 136 -7.62 9.53 19.30
CA ALA A 136 -6.36 8.95 19.73
C ALA A 136 -6.33 7.43 19.52
N LEU A 137 -7.43 6.74 19.85
CA LEU A 137 -7.59 5.32 19.58
C LEU A 137 -7.61 5.01 18.07
N ALA A 138 -8.27 5.83 17.25
CA ALA A 138 -8.31 5.65 15.81
C ALA A 138 -6.91 5.78 15.17
N LEU A 139 -6.02 6.59 15.74
CA LEU A 139 -4.62 6.68 15.30
C LEU A 139 -3.82 5.40 15.58
N ALA A 140 -4.27 4.52 16.47
CA ALA A 140 -3.67 3.19 16.64
C ALA A 140 -3.80 2.33 15.37
N ALA A 141 -4.81 2.59 14.52
CA ALA A 141 -4.93 1.99 13.18
C ALA A 141 -3.73 2.32 12.28
N LEU A 142 -3.02 3.40 12.58
CA LEU A 142 -1.82 3.85 11.88
C LEU A 142 -0.54 3.48 12.63
N GLY A 143 -0.60 2.54 13.58
CA GLY A 143 0.56 2.03 14.31
C GLY A 143 0.97 2.87 15.53
N ALA A 144 0.12 3.81 15.97
CA ALA A 144 0.34 4.54 17.22
C ALA A 144 0.08 3.62 18.44
N PRO A 145 0.88 3.69 19.52
CA PRO A 145 0.42 3.24 20.82
C PRO A 145 -0.73 4.15 21.28
N PHE A 146 -1.71 3.55 21.93
CA PHE A 146 -2.78 4.26 22.62
C PHE A 146 -2.47 4.26 24.10
N GLU A 147 -2.46 5.43 24.72
CA GLU A 147 -2.07 5.61 26.12
C GLU A 147 -3.29 6.02 26.93
N LEU A 148 -3.54 5.32 28.03
CA LEU A 148 -4.61 5.58 28.98
C LEU A 148 -3.98 5.88 30.34
N GLY A 149 -4.04 7.12 30.78
CA GLY A 149 -3.56 7.52 32.09
C GLY A 149 -4.69 7.71 33.09
N PHE A 150 -4.38 7.53 34.36
CA PHE A 150 -5.12 8.13 35.45
C PHE A 150 -4.14 8.67 36.50
N THR A 151 -4.46 9.80 37.09
CA THR A 151 -3.73 10.38 38.22
C THR A 151 -4.74 10.77 39.28
N GLY A 152 -4.42 10.59 40.56
CA GLY A 152 -5.30 10.91 41.67
C GLY A 152 -4.51 11.23 42.92
N GLY A 153 -4.88 12.31 43.60
CA GLY A 153 -4.24 12.73 44.86
C GLY A 153 -5.19 12.54 46.03
N GLY A 154 -5.03 11.49 46.82
CA GLY A 154 -5.90 11.20 47.97
C GLY A 154 -5.34 11.68 49.31
N ARG A 155 -6.16 11.65 50.36
CA ARG A 155 -5.77 11.99 51.75
C ARG A 155 -4.59 11.15 52.28
N TYR A 156 -4.33 10.02 51.64
CA TYR A 156 -3.29 9.05 52.01
C TYR A 156 -2.08 9.06 51.06
N GLY A 157 -2.05 9.96 50.06
CA GLY A 157 -0.94 10.18 49.14
C GLY A 157 -1.37 10.22 47.67
N ASP A 158 -0.42 10.62 46.81
CA ASP A 158 -0.62 10.73 45.36
C ASP A 158 -0.31 9.41 44.67
N GLY A 159 -1.15 9.04 43.72
CA GLY A 159 -0.95 7.85 42.89
C GLY A 159 -1.45 8.08 41.47
N GLY A 160 -0.97 7.27 40.55
CA GLY A 160 -1.42 7.30 39.18
C GLY A 160 -1.08 6.00 38.50
N GLY A 161 -1.71 5.74 37.37
CA GLY A 161 -1.32 4.64 36.51
C GLY A 161 -1.47 5.02 35.06
N GLU A 162 -0.69 4.35 34.24
CA GLU A 162 -0.65 4.49 32.80
C GLU A 162 -0.78 3.09 32.20
N ALA A 163 -1.68 2.94 31.25
CA ALA A 163 -1.88 1.74 30.47
C ALA A 163 -1.60 2.09 29.02
N LEU A 164 -0.53 1.54 28.48
CA LEU A 164 -0.14 1.69 27.08
C LEU A 164 -0.58 0.45 26.31
N VAL A 165 -1.50 0.66 25.37
CA VAL A 165 -2.08 -0.35 24.50
C VAL A 165 -1.47 -0.23 23.12
N ARG A 166 -0.82 -1.29 22.64
CA ARG A 166 -0.32 -1.45 21.27
C ARG A 166 -1.14 -2.51 20.57
N ALA A 167 -2.04 -2.07 19.71
CA ALA A 167 -2.79 -2.94 18.81
C ALA A 167 -3.06 -2.19 17.51
N VAL A 168 -2.96 -2.88 16.36
CA VAL A 168 -3.31 -2.30 15.06
C VAL A 168 -4.68 -2.83 14.66
N PRO A 169 -5.77 -2.03 14.77
CA PRO A 169 -7.09 -2.43 14.29
C PRO A 169 -7.10 -2.54 12.76
N MET A 170 -6.80 -3.75 12.27
CA MET A 170 -6.49 -3.98 10.86
C MET A 170 -7.67 -3.66 9.93
N THR A 171 -8.92 -3.69 10.40
CA THR A 171 -10.06 -3.27 9.57
C THR A 171 -9.98 -1.78 9.26
N VAL A 172 -9.72 -0.95 10.29
CA VAL A 172 -9.61 0.50 10.13
C VAL A 172 -8.42 0.83 9.24
N THR A 173 -7.27 0.16 9.46
CA THR A 173 -6.09 0.29 8.60
C THR A 173 -6.39 -0.11 7.16
N ALA A 174 -7.08 -1.22 6.93
CA ALA A 174 -7.42 -1.70 5.59
C ALA A 174 -8.37 -0.75 4.86
N LEU A 175 -9.40 -0.22 5.55
CA LEU A 175 -10.32 0.78 5.00
C LEU A 175 -9.58 2.08 4.65
N TRP A 176 -8.67 2.53 5.51
CA TRP A 176 -7.82 3.69 5.26
C TRP A 176 -6.94 3.49 4.02
N LEU A 177 -6.25 2.34 3.91
CA LEU A 177 -5.41 1.99 2.76
C LEU A 177 -6.23 1.86 1.47
N LEU A 178 -7.44 1.29 1.55
CA LEU A 178 -8.35 1.15 0.42
C LEU A 178 -8.84 2.51 -0.07
N ALA A 179 -9.27 3.39 0.84
CA ALA A 179 -9.69 4.75 0.51
C ALA A 179 -8.55 5.52 -0.18
N LEU A 180 -7.33 5.38 0.33
CA LEU A 180 -6.13 6.00 -0.26
C LEU A 180 -5.88 5.46 -1.67
N TRP A 181 -5.88 4.14 -1.82
CA TRP A 181 -5.64 3.47 -3.10
C TRP A 181 -6.69 3.85 -4.15
N ILE A 182 -7.99 3.91 -3.79
CA ILE A 182 -9.07 4.35 -4.68
C ILE A 182 -8.84 5.81 -5.10
N GLY A 183 -8.52 6.70 -4.16
CA GLY A 183 -8.24 8.11 -4.43
C GLY A 183 -7.07 8.28 -5.40
N LEU A 184 -5.96 7.58 -5.17
CA LEU A 184 -4.78 7.58 -6.04
C LEU A 184 -5.10 7.02 -7.44
N ARG A 185 -5.83 5.90 -7.52
CA ARG A 185 -6.26 5.29 -8.80
C ARG A 185 -7.14 6.24 -9.60
N ALA A 186 -8.11 6.88 -8.95
CA ALA A 186 -9.00 7.84 -9.59
C ALA A 186 -8.21 9.07 -10.10
N ALA A 187 -7.27 9.58 -9.30
CA ALA A 187 -6.41 10.68 -9.68
C ALA A 187 -5.50 10.32 -10.87
N ALA A 188 -4.90 9.13 -10.85
CA ALA A 188 -4.05 8.63 -11.94
C ALA A 188 -4.83 8.50 -13.26
N ARG A 189 -6.04 7.91 -13.23
CA ARG A 189 -6.91 7.76 -14.41
C ARG A 189 -7.32 9.10 -15.01
N ARG A 190 -7.71 10.06 -14.17
CA ARG A 190 -8.10 11.42 -14.63
C ARG A 190 -6.95 12.14 -15.33
N ARG A 191 -5.72 12.00 -14.82
CA ARG A 191 -4.54 12.57 -15.47
C ARG A 191 -4.23 11.90 -16.80
N GLN A 192 -4.26 10.57 -16.85
CA GLN A 192 -4.06 9.83 -18.10
C GLN A 192 -5.04 10.27 -19.19
N ALA A 193 -6.31 10.51 -18.85
CA ALA A 193 -7.32 11.01 -19.78
C ALA A 193 -7.08 12.46 -20.25
N GLY A 194 -6.47 13.31 -19.42
CA GLY A 194 -6.26 14.73 -19.73
C GLY A 194 -4.96 15.05 -20.44
N THR A 195 -3.84 14.40 -20.07
CA THR A 195 -2.50 14.73 -20.61
C THR A 195 -1.92 13.64 -21.51
N GLY A 196 -2.44 12.40 -21.46
CA GLY A 196 -1.89 11.27 -22.23
C GLY A 196 -0.45 10.88 -21.87
N GLU A 197 0.15 11.51 -20.85
CA GLU A 197 1.57 11.41 -20.57
C GLU A 197 1.88 10.20 -19.66
N GLN A 198 2.82 9.36 -20.09
CA GLN A 198 3.31 8.24 -19.28
C GLN A 198 4.32 8.71 -18.24
N TRP A 199 4.21 8.18 -17.02
CA TRP A 199 5.05 8.61 -15.92
C TRP A 199 6.43 7.99 -16.01
N THR A 200 7.46 8.82 -15.90
CA THR A 200 8.81 8.33 -15.64
C THR A 200 8.90 7.81 -14.20
N SER A 201 9.80 6.84 -13.94
CA SER A 201 10.02 6.27 -12.60
C SER A 201 10.35 7.34 -11.55
N ARG A 202 11.07 8.40 -11.95
CA ARG A 202 11.42 9.52 -11.07
C ARG A 202 10.21 10.38 -10.70
N GLN A 203 9.29 10.61 -11.63
CA GLN A 203 8.04 11.34 -11.36
C GLN A 203 7.12 10.51 -10.44
N ALA A 204 7.04 9.20 -10.64
CA ALA A 204 6.28 8.31 -9.77
C ALA A 204 6.79 8.32 -8.33
N ALA A 205 8.11 8.26 -8.14
CA ALA A 205 8.73 8.36 -6.83
C ALA A 205 8.49 9.73 -6.18
N ALA A 206 8.57 10.82 -6.95
CA ALA A 206 8.33 12.17 -6.43
C ALA A 206 6.89 12.36 -5.96
N GLU A 207 5.90 11.87 -6.70
CA GLU A 207 4.50 11.97 -6.26
C GLU A 207 4.23 11.07 -5.05
N ALA A 208 4.79 9.85 -5.02
CA ALA A 208 4.67 8.97 -3.87
C ALA A 208 5.26 9.59 -2.59
N LEU A 209 6.37 10.32 -2.72
CA LEU A 209 6.94 11.08 -1.62
C LEU A 209 6.02 12.23 -1.18
N ARG A 210 5.42 12.98 -2.11
CA ARG A 210 4.47 14.05 -1.77
C ARG A 210 3.23 13.50 -1.06
N THR A 211 2.69 12.37 -1.49
CA THR A 211 1.55 11.73 -0.83
C THR A 211 1.93 11.23 0.56
N ALA A 212 3.14 10.69 0.74
CA ALA A 212 3.65 10.30 2.05
C ALA A 212 3.75 11.51 3.00
N VAL A 213 4.32 12.61 2.52
CA VAL A 213 4.46 13.85 3.31
C VAL A 213 3.10 14.48 3.61
N ALA A 214 2.18 14.49 2.64
CA ALA A 214 0.81 14.98 2.86
C ALA A 214 0.07 14.13 3.88
N ALA A 215 0.19 12.80 3.80
CA ALA A 215 -0.40 11.89 4.78
C ALA A 215 0.19 12.11 6.18
N ALA A 216 1.51 12.23 6.28
CA ALA A 216 2.22 12.55 7.52
C ALA A 216 1.74 13.87 8.13
N ALA A 217 1.62 14.93 7.33
CA ALA A 217 1.14 16.22 7.78
C ALA A 217 -0.30 16.17 8.28
N VAL A 218 -1.19 15.44 7.58
CA VAL A 218 -2.58 15.27 8.01
C VAL A 218 -2.67 14.46 9.29
N THR A 219 -1.94 13.35 9.41
CA THR A 219 -1.87 12.55 10.65
C THR A 219 -1.32 13.36 11.81
N LEU A 220 -0.33 14.23 11.57
CA LEU A 220 0.21 15.12 12.58
C LEU A 220 -0.85 16.10 13.08
N LEU A 221 -1.62 16.73 12.18
CA LEU A 221 -2.71 17.62 12.57
C LEU A 221 -3.80 16.90 13.36
N ILE A 222 -4.13 15.66 12.98
CA ILE A 222 -5.08 14.83 13.72
C ILE A 222 -4.51 14.49 15.10
N GLY A 223 -3.24 14.08 15.18
CA GLY A 223 -2.57 13.73 16.43
C GLY A 223 -2.44 14.89 17.41
N LEU A 224 -2.27 16.13 16.92
CA LEU A 224 -2.22 17.33 17.77
C LEU A 224 -3.58 17.69 18.39
N VAL A 225 -4.68 17.18 17.84
CA VAL A 225 -6.06 17.41 18.33
C VAL A 225 -6.61 16.16 19.02
N ALA A 226 -5.99 15.00 18.79
CA ALA A 226 -6.35 13.75 19.41
C ALA A 226 -5.92 13.72 20.87
N GLY A 227 -6.71 13.03 21.68
CA GLY A 227 -6.54 12.91 23.11
C GLY A 227 -7.57 13.70 23.90
N ALA A 228 -7.69 13.36 25.18
CA ALA A 228 -8.63 13.99 26.09
C ALA A 228 -8.21 13.79 27.55
N ASP A 229 -8.41 14.83 28.36
CA ASP A 229 -8.29 14.77 29.81
C ASP A 229 -9.66 14.96 30.45
N TRP A 230 -10.14 13.95 31.16
CA TRP A 230 -11.42 13.94 31.84
C TRP A 230 -11.24 14.01 33.36
N HIS A 231 -11.95 14.96 33.98
CA HIS A 231 -11.88 15.22 35.42
C HIS A 231 -13.27 14.99 36.05
N PRO A 232 -13.55 13.79 36.58
CA PRO A 232 -14.86 13.46 37.17
C PRO A 232 -15.32 14.37 38.32
N GLY A 233 -14.44 15.15 38.94
CA GLY A 233 -14.67 15.79 40.24
C GLY A 233 -14.86 17.32 40.29
N THR A 234 -14.88 18.05 39.16
CA THR A 234 -14.68 19.53 39.22
C THR A 234 -15.87 20.42 38.89
N SER A 235 -17.06 19.92 38.57
CA SER A 235 -18.17 20.81 38.16
C SER A 235 -19.42 20.71 39.05
N ASP A 236 -19.70 21.85 39.69
CA ASP A 236 -20.98 22.29 40.24
C ASP A 236 -21.45 21.62 41.54
N GLY A 237 -20.65 21.78 42.60
CA GLY A 237 -21.03 22.08 44.01
C GLY A 237 -22.39 21.65 44.58
N ARG A 238 -23.02 20.59 44.08
CA ARG A 238 -24.38 20.16 44.45
C ARG A 238 -24.44 18.80 45.11
N PHE A 239 -23.35 18.05 45.04
CA PHE A 239 -23.12 16.94 45.94
C PHE A 239 -21.99 17.36 46.89
N ASP A 240 -22.32 17.38 48.17
CA ASP A 240 -21.38 17.52 49.29
C ASP A 240 -20.57 16.21 49.37
N VAL A 241 -19.75 15.96 48.36
CA VAL A 241 -18.83 14.80 48.28
C VAL A 241 -17.53 15.12 49.02
N ASP A 242 -17.48 16.21 49.79
CA ASP A 242 -16.30 16.61 50.57
C ASP A 242 -15.84 15.50 51.55
N ASP A 243 -16.73 14.58 51.94
CA ASP A 243 -16.39 13.41 52.79
C ASP A 243 -15.87 12.18 52.01
N TYR A 244 -16.26 11.97 50.73
CA TYR A 244 -15.87 10.79 49.94
C TYR A 244 -14.91 11.13 48.78
N ALA A 245 -15.16 12.20 48.04
CA ALA A 245 -14.25 12.76 47.03
C ALA A 245 -13.06 13.47 47.69
N GLY A 246 -13.21 14.02 48.89
CA GLY A 246 -12.08 14.48 49.72
C GLY A 246 -11.11 13.36 50.12
N SER A 247 -11.53 12.09 50.03
CA SER A 247 -10.68 10.93 50.32
C SER A 247 -9.85 10.46 49.11
N LEU A 248 -10.41 10.54 47.89
CA LEU A 248 -9.75 10.15 46.64
C LEU A 248 -9.01 11.30 45.94
N GLY A 249 -9.35 12.54 46.33
CA GLY A 249 -9.01 13.79 45.67
C GLY A 249 -9.16 13.76 44.15
N GLY A 250 -8.71 14.82 43.48
CA GLY A 250 -8.99 15.02 42.06
C GLY A 250 -8.40 13.91 41.22
N VAL A 251 -9.24 12.97 40.76
CA VAL A 251 -8.84 11.97 39.76
C VAL A 251 -8.95 12.59 38.38
N THR A 252 -7.90 12.47 37.58
CA THR A 252 -7.84 12.87 36.18
C THR A 252 -7.57 11.62 35.36
N TYR A 253 -8.41 11.35 34.37
CA TYR A 253 -8.17 10.31 33.37
C TYR A 253 -7.68 10.97 32.10
N SER A 254 -6.61 10.47 31.51
CA SER A 254 -6.09 10.94 30.23
C SER A 254 -6.16 9.83 29.19
N ALA A 255 -6.44 10.22 27.95
CA ALA A 255 -6.30 9.38 26.78
C ALA A 255 -5.40 10.12 25.79
N ASP A 256 -4.30 9.50 25.37
CA ASP A 256 -3.35 10.08 24.42
C ASP A 256 -2.97 9.05 23.34
N SER A 257 -2.32 9.54 22.28
CA SER A 257 -1.77 8.73 21.21
C SER A 257 -0.29 9.00 21.06
N GLY A 258 0.50 7.96 20.77
CA GLY A 258 1.86 8.12 20.29
C GLY A 258 1.90 8.63 18.85
N TRP A 259 1.38 9.84 18.62
CA TRP A 259 1.12 10.44 17.31
C TRP A 259 2.37 10.54 16.44
N LEU A 260 3.56 10.72 17.02
CA LEU A 260 4.83 10.70 16.28
C LEU A 260 5.07 9.36 15.58
N GLN A 261 4.76 8.24 16.25
CA GLN A 261 4.86 6.91 15.65
C GLN A 261 3.82 6.74 14.54
N ALA A 262 2.59 7.24 14.78
CA ALA A 262 1.52 7.28 13.78
C ALA A 262 1.96 8.01 12.51
N VAL A 263 2.60 9.18 12.63
CA VAL A 263 3.10 9.98 11.50
C VAL A 263 4.11 9.19 10.67
N GLY A 264 5.08 8.53 11.33
CA GLY A 264 6.09 7.72 10.66
C GLY A 264 5.49 6.55 9.88
N TRP A 265 4.60 5.79 10.51
CA TRP A 265 3.91 4.67 9.88
C TRP A 265 2.97 5.11 8.76
N THR A 266 2.24 6.22 8.95
CA THR A 266 1.37 6.79 7.90
C THR A 266 2.19 7.18 6.68
N ALA A 267 3.33 7.86 6.87
CA ALA A 267 4.22 8.24 5.78
C ALA A 267 4.70 7.01 4.98
N LEU A 268 5.12 5.96 5.71
CA LEU A 268 5.58 4.71 5.11
C LEU A 268 4.45 4.02 4.32
N LEU A 269 3.29 3.83 4.94
CA LEU A 269 2.14 3.16 4.32
C LEU A 269 1.63 3.95 3.11
N ALA A 270 1.44 5.26 3.24
CA ALA A 270 1.00 6.11 2.14
C ALA A 270 2.02 6.11 0.99
N GLY A 271 3.31 6.19 1.30
CA GLY A 271 4.38 6.13 0.32
C GLY A 271 4.40 4.81 -0.43
N LEU A 272 4.24 3.68 0.26
CA LEU A 272 4.17 2.35 -0.36
C LEU A 272 2.94 2.20 -1.25
N VAL A 273 1.75 2.64 -0.81
CA VAL A 273 0.53 2.57 -1.62
C VAL A 273 0.64 3.48 -2.84
N ALA A 274 1.13 4.71 -2.68
CA ALA A 274 1.33 5.64 -3.79
C ALA A 274 2.38 5.14 -4.78
N PHE A 275 3.49 4.58 -4.30
CA PHE A 275 4.47 3.93 -5.15
C PHE A 275 3.88 2.72 -5.87
N ALA A 276 3.05 1.92 -5.20
CA ALA A 276 2.39 0.78 -5.82
C ALA A 276 1.40 1.21 -6.92
N VAL A 277 0.74 2.37 -6.79
CA VAL A 277 -0.18 2.91 -7.81
C VAL A 277 0.59 3.58 -8.96
N HIS A 278 1.45 4.54 -8.66
CA HIS A 278 2.18 5.33 -9.67
C HIS A 278 3.35 4.56 -10.30
N GLY A 279 3.97 3.63 -9.56
CA GLY A 279 5.12 2.85 -10.01
C GLY A 279 4.78 1.58 -10.77
N THR A 280 3.49 1.28 -11.01
CA THR A 280 3.08 0.06 -11.76
C THR A 280 3.77 -0.07 -13.11
N ASP A 281 3.88 1.02 -13.89
CA ASP A 281 4.52 0.97 -15.21
C ASP A 281 6.03 0.82 -15.12
N ALA A 282 6.66 1.42 -14.10
CA ALA A 282 8.07 1.21 -13.81
C ALA A 282 8.36 -0.25 -13.41
N LEU A 283 7.49 -0.87 -12.60
CA LEU A 283 7.58 -2.28 -12.23
C LEU A 283 7.35 -3.20 -13.43
N ARG A 284 6.39 -2.88 -14.31
CA ARG A 284 6.15 -3.61 -15.56
C ARG A 284 7.37 -3.55 -16.47
N TRP A 285 7.98 -2.39 -16.62
CA TRP A 285 9.17 -2.22 -17.44
C TRP A 285 10.37 -2.97 -16.85
N ALA A 286 10.57 -2.90 -15.53
CA ALA A 286 11.61 -3.66 -14.84
C ALA A 286 11.39 -5.18 -14.97
N ALA A 287 10.14 -5.64 -14.86
CA ALA A 287 9.76 -7.03 -15.08
C ALA A 287 9.95 -7.48 -16.54
N TRP A 288 9.71 -6.60 -17.51
CA TRP A 288 9.98 -6.88 -18.92
C TRP A 288 11.48 -7.05 -19.18
N ARG A 289 12.31 -6.19 -18.60
CA ARG A 289 13.77 -6.24 -18.77
C ARG A 289 14.44 -7.40 -18.01
N ASN A 290 13.89 -7.81 -16.86
CA ASN A 290 14.49 -8.85 -16.03
C ASN A 290 13.48 -9.94 -15.65
N ARG A 291 13.73 -11.17 -16.15
CA ARG A 291 12.90 -12.35 -15.88
C ARG A 291 12.82 -12.70 -14.38
N ALA A 292 13.86 -12.42 -13.60
CA ALA A 292 13.83 -12.63 -12.16
C ALA A 292 12.82 -11.70 -11.47
N VAL A 293 12.81 -10.41 -11.83
CA VAL A 293 11.87 -9.41 -11.30
C VAL A 293 10.43 -9.77 -11.68
N ARG A 294 10.21 -10.24 -12.92
CA ARG A 294 8.91 -10.75 -13.36
C ARG A 294 8.41 -11.90 -12.49
N GLY A 295 9.27 -12.89 -12.20
CA GLY A 295 8.90 -14.03 -11.37
C GLY A 295 8.46 -13.61 -9.96
N TRP A 296 9.22 -12.72 -9.32
CA TRP A 296 8.86 -12.17 -8.01
C TRP A 296 7.57 -11.34 -8.05
N ALA A 297 7.36 -10.52 -9.08
CA ALA A 297 6.14 -9.73 -9.22
C ALA A 297 4.89 -10.62 -9.43
N VAL A 298 5.00 -11.66 -10.25
CA VAL A 298 3.90 -12.63 -10.48
C VAL A 298 3.61 -13.42 -9.21
N ALA A 299 4.65 -13.89 -8.51
CA ALA A 299 4.53 -14.59 -7.24
C ALA A 299 3.88 -13.69 -6.17
N ALA A 300 4.30 -12.43 -6.06
CA ALA A 300 3.73 -11.48 -5.11
C ALA A 300 2.26 -11.17 -5.40
N LEU A 301 1.87 -11.03 -6.67
CA LEU A 301 0.47 -10.81 -7.04
C LEU A 301 -0.40 -12.05 -6.77
N ALA A 302 0.13 -13.26 -7.02
CA ALA A 302 -0.55 -14.50 -6.70
C ALA A 302 -0.68 -14.69 -5.18
N ALA A 303 0.40 -14.48 -4.44
CA ALA A 303 0.44 -14.53 -2.97
C ALA A 303 -0.54 -13.52 -2.38
N GLY A 304 -0.54 -12.28 -2.85
CA GLY A 304 -1.45 -11.24 -2.37
C GLY A 304 -2.92 -11.62 -2.52
N ARG A 305 -3.31 -12.19 -3.67
CA ARG A 305 -4.69 -12.70 -3.86
C ARG A 305 -5.01 -13.87 -2.94
N ALA A 306 -4.06 -14.78 -2.75
CA ALA A 306 -4.21 -15.87 -1.80
C ALA A 306 -4.40 -15.35 -0.37
N LEU A 307 -3.52 -14.48 0.09
CA LEU A 307 -3.60 -13.83 1.41
C LEU A 307 -4.94 -13.11 1.60
N THR A 308 -5.40 -12.31 0.63
CA THR A 308 -6.69 -11.60 0.79
C THR A 308 -7.87 -12.54 0.95
N MET A 309 -7.87 -13.68 0.24
CA MET A 309 -8.96 -14.65 0.33
C MET A 309 -8.89 -15.46 1.63
N THR A 310 -7.68 -15.85 2.05
CA THR A 310 -7.48 -16.63 3.28
C THR A 310 -7.77 -15.80 4.52
N ILE A 311 -7.29 -14.55 4.56
CA ILE A 311 -7.58 -13.61 5.63
C ILE A 311 -9.06 -13.25 5.62
N GLY A 312 -9.66 -12.99 4.46
CA GLY A 312 -11.10 -12.69 4.37
C GLY A 312 -11.96 -13.83 4.91
N LEU A 313 -11.66 -15.07 4.53
CA LEU A 313 -12.34 -16.26 5.05
C LEU A 313 -12.12 -16.43 6.56
N ALA A 314 -10.88 -16.30 7.04
CA ALA A 314 -10.58 -16.44 8.45
C ALA A 314 -11.23 -15.34 9.29
N SER A 315 -11.30 -14.11 8.78
CA SER A 315 -11.98 -12.99 9.44
C SER A 315 -13.49 -13.21 9.49
N LEU A 316 -14.09 -13.75 8.43
CA LEU A 316 -15.51 -14.13 8.42
C LEU A 316 -15.81 -15.21 9.45
N VAL A 317 -14.98 -16.25 9.52
CA VAL A 317 -15.14 -17.30 10.54
C VAL A 317 -14.97 -16.73 11.95
N GLY A 318 -13.96 -15.88 12.17
CA GLY A 318 -13.77 -15.21 13.45
C GLY A 318 -14.95 -14.33 13.85
N PHE A 319 -15.53 -13.60 12.89
CA PHE A 319 -16.75 -12.83 13.12
C PHE A 319 -17.92 -13.71 13.52
N VAL A 320 -18.16 -14.82 12.82
CA VAL A 320 -19.25 -15.75 13.14
C VAL A 320 -19.07 -16.33 14.54
N LEU A 321 -17.84 -16.70 14.92
CA LEU A 321 -17.57 -17.21 16.26
C LEU A 321 -17.85 -16.16 17.34
N ILE A 322 -17.42 -14.92 17.15
CA ILE A 322 -17.71 -13.82 18.08
C ILE A 322 -19.21 -13.52 18.12
N ALA A 323 -19.89 -13.48 16.97
CA ALA A 323 -21.31 -13.14 16.90
C ALA A 323 -22.21 -14.23 17.51
N VAL A 324 -21.76 -15.50 17.51
CA VAL A 324 -22.49 -16.62 18.12
C VAL A 324 -22.27 -16.69 19.63
N GLN A 325 -21.08 -16.34 20.11
CA GLN A 325 -20.69 -16.48 21.53
C GLN A 325 -20.81 -15.18 22.35
N GLY A 326 -20.68 -14.03 21.70
CA GLY A 326 -20.58 -12.72 22.35
C GLY A 326 -21.89 -11.97 22.40
N GLU A 327 -21.94 -10.97 23.27
CA GLU A 327 -23.05 -10.01 23.31
C GLU A 327 -23.00 -9.09 22.08
N GLY A 328 -24.15 -8.58 21.61
CA GLY A 328 -24.24 -7.83 20.35
C GLY A 328 -23.30 -6.61 20.28
N GLY A 329 -22.96 -6.00 21.42
CA GLY A 329 -21.98 -4.91 21.50
C GLY A 329 -20.54 -5.35 21.22
N GLU A 330 -20.15 -6.53 21.69
CA GLU A 330 -18.81 -7.10 21.45
C GLU A 330 -18.62 -7.48 19.98
N ALA A 331 -19.66 -8.02 19.36
CA ALA A 331 -19.66 -8.28 17.92
C ALA A 331 -19.47 -6.99 17.11
N GLY A 332 -20.11 -5.89 17.52
CA GLY A 332 -19.93 -4.57 16.91
C GLY A 332 -18.50 -4.04 17.05
N ALA A 333 -17.92 -4.09 18.26
CA ALA A 333 -16.55 -3.65 18.51
C ALA A 333 -15.51 -4.52 17.76
N SER A 334 -15.76 -5.83 17.63
CA SER A 334 -14.88 -6.76 16.92
C SER A 334 -14.72 -6.42 15.43
N LEU A 335 -15.67 -5.68 14.84
CA LEU A 335 -15.57 -5.26 13.44
C LEU A 335 -14.31 -4.43 13.17
N ALA A 336 -13.82 -3.65 14.14
CA ALA A 336 -12.61 -2.86 13.99
C ALA A 336 -11.32 -3.71 13.90
N VAL A 337 -11.37 -4.94 14.44
CA VAL A 337 -10.24 -5.87 14.59
C VAL A 337 -10.49 -7.22 13.90
N LEU A 338 -11.45 -7.32 12.99
CA LEU A 338 -11.85 -8.57 12.33
C LEU A 338 -10.65 -9.34 11.74
N PRO A 339 -9.73 -8.70 10.98
CA PRO A 339 -8.58 -9.39 10.43
C PRO A 339 -7.61 -9.86 11.51
N ASN A 340 -7.49 -9.14 12.62
CA ASN A 340 -6.67 -9.57 13.76
C ASN A 340 -7.22 -10.89 14.30
N VAL A 341 -8.52 -10.95 14.60
CA VAL A 341 -9.19 -12.16 15.10
C VAL A 341 -9.03 -13.31 14.12
N GLY A 342 -9.28 -13.08 12.83
CA GLY A 342 -9.12 -14.08 11.79
C GLY A 342 -7.69 -14.61 11.68
N LEU A 343 -6.68 -13.73 11.77
CA LEU A 343 -5.27 -14.11 11.73
C LEU A 343 -4.83 -14.88 12.97
N LEU A 344 -5.32 -14.51 14.16
CA LEU A 344 -5.08 -15.26 15.40
C LEU A 344 -5.69 -16.66 15.33
N LEU A 345 -6.94 -16.78 14.84
CA LEU A 345 -7.60 -18.08 14.65
C LEU A 345 -6.92 -18.93 13.58
N LEU A 346 -6.51 -18.34 12.46
CA LEU A 346 -5.77 -19.04 11.41
C LEU A 346 -4.40 -19.50 11.92
N GLY A 347 -3.70 -18.66 12.69
CA GLY A 347 -2.42 -18.99 13.30
C GLY A 347 -2.58 -20.15 14.28
N LEU A 348 -3.52 -20.06 15.21
CA LEU A 348 -3.83 -21.14 16.14
C LEU A 348 -4.20 -22.42 15.37
N GLY A 349 -5.13 -22.36 14.40
CA GLY A 349 -5.54 -23.51 13.59
C GLY A 349 -4.42 -24.12 12.74
N SER A 350 -3.38 -23.35 12.43
CA SER A 350 -2.18 -23.83 11.74
C SER A 350 -1.17 -24.52 12.67
N ALA A 351 -1.44 -24.54 13.98
CA ALA A 351 -0.58 -24.97 15.08
C ALA A 351 0.51 -23.98 15.52
N ALA A 352 0.31 -22.68 15.26
CA ALA A 352 1.12 -21.66 15.92
C ALA A 352 0.70 -21.51 17.40
N THR A 353 1.67 -21.24 18.27
CA THR A 353 1.44 -21.08 19.71
C THR A 353 0.87 -19.69 19.98
N LEU A 354 -0.30 -19.62 20.62
CA LEU A 354 -0.81 -18.41 21.23
C LEU A 354 -0.09 -18.20 22.56
N LYS A 355 0.42 -17.00 22.76
CA LYS A 355 1.01 -16.55 24.03
C LYS A 355 0.07 -15.54 24.66
N VAL A 356 -0.35 -15.84 25.88
CA VAL A 356 -0.99 -14.91 26.81
C VAL A 356 -0.03 -14.77 27.97
N GLY A 357 0.83 -13.76 27.92
CA GLY A 357 1.81 -13.49 28.96
C GLY A 357 1.32 -12.39 29.89
N SER A 358 1.42 -12.60 31.20
CA SER A 358 1.39 -11.52 32.18
C SER A 358 2.75 -11.43 32.89
N GLY A 359 3.54 -10.41 32.58
CA GLY A 359 4.81 -10.14 33.25
C GLY A 359 4.62 -9.05 34.30
N GLY A 360 4.63 -9.38 35.59
CA GLY A 360 4.70 -8.39 36.65
C GLY A 360 6.15 -7.92 36.87
N SER A 361 6.39 -6.62 37.00
CA SER A 361 7.67 -6.11 37.47
C SER A 361 7.70 -6.13 39.00
N PRO A 362 8.58 -6.91 39.65
CA PRO A 362 8.71 -6.84 41.09
C PRO A 362 9.29 -5.51 41.53
N SER A 363 8.53 -4.74 42.30
CA SER A 363 9.01 -3.53 42.95
C SER A 363 10.18 -3.91 43.86
N THR A 364 11.26 -3.15 43.81
CA THR A 364 12.57 -3.38 44.47
C THR A 364 12.55 -3.44 46.01
N ALA A 365 11.39 -3.57 46.67
CA ALA A 365 11.24 -3.46 48.12
C ALA A 365 10.70 -4.72 48.83
N ASP A 366 10.29 -5.78 48.11
CA ASP A 366 10.00 -7.10 48.72
C ASP A 366 10.23 -8.21 47.66
N PRO A 367 11.22 -9.11 47.84
CA PRO A 367 11.47 -10.22 46.91
C PRO A 367 10.53 -11.41 47.10
N ASP A 368 9.61 -11.38 48.08
CA ASP A 368 8.86 -12.56 48.51
C ASP A 368 7.60 -12.86 47.67
N TRP A 369 7.27 -12.00 46.71
CA TRP A 369 6.29 -12.26 45.67
C TRP A 369 7.01 -12.51 44.35
N GLU A 370 7.77 -13.61 44.32
CA GLU A 370 8.29 -14.16 43.07
C GLU A 370 7.13 -14.31 42.09
N SER A 371 7.17 -13.51 41.02
CA SER A 371 6.44 -13.79 39.79
C SER A 371 6.88 -15.18 39.34
N GLY A 372 6.10 -16.20 39.67
CA GLY A 372 6.43 -17.57 39.38
C GLY A 372 6.66 -17.73 37.86
N PRO A 373 7.54 -18.63 37.41
CA PRO A 373 7.72 -18.96 35.98
C PRO A 373 6.45 -19.48 35.26
N ARG A 374 5.28 -19.41 35.91
CA ARG A 374 3.99 -20.00 35.52
C ARG A 374 2.98 -19.01 34.92
N ASP A 375 3.26 -17.72 34.88
CA ASP A 375 2.30 -16.71 34.39
C ASP A 375 2.35 -16.46 32.87
N ASN A 376 3.11 -17.27 32.13
CA ASN A 376 3.06 -17.33 30.67
C ASN A 376 2.13 -18.46 30.25
N GLY A 377 0.86 -18.15 30.03
CA GLY A 377 -0.09 -19.06 29.39
C GLY A 377 0.30 -19.25 27.93
N GLU A 378 1.04 -20.30 27.61
CA GLU A 378 1.24 -20.73 26.24
C GLU A 378 0.18 -21.76 25.88
N PHE A 379 -0.48 -21.56 24.75
CA PHE A 379 -1.55 -22.42 24.28
C PHE A 379 -1.36 -22.74 22.80
N SER A 380 -1.37 -24.02 22.44
CA SER A 380 -1.21 -24.50 21.08
C SER A 380 -2.45 -25.25 20.59
N PHE A 381 -2.56 -25.42 19.27
CA PHE A 381 -3.60 -26.24 18.66
C PHE A 381 -3.68 -27.66 19.23
N PHE A 382 -2.53 -28.24 19.60
CA PHE A 382 -2.47 -29.60 20.12
C PHE A 382 -3.00 -29.71 21.56
N ASP A 383 -3.07 -28.60 22.30
CA ASP A 383 -3.60 -28.55 23.66
C ASP A 383 -5.15 -28.57 23.65
N LEU A 384 -5.78 -28.30 22.50
CA LEU A 384 -7.24 -28.36 22.32
C LEU A 384 -7.80 -29.79 22.26
N HIS A 385 -6.96 -30.83 22.33
CA HIS A 385 -7.39 -32.22 22.13
C HIS A 385 -8.45 -32.70 23.15
N GLY A 386 -8.46 -32.10 24.35
CA GLY A 386 -9.43 -32.38 25.41
C GLY A 386 -10.70 -31.52 25.40
N GLU A 387 -10.74 -30.48 24.56
CA GLU A 387 -11.86 -29.54 24.50
C GLU A 387 -12.95 -30.00 23.52
N SER A 388 -14.22 -29.71 23.85
CA SER A 388 -15.37 -30.22 23.11
C SER A 388 -15.39 -29.73 21.65
N ALA A 389 -15.21 -30.67 20.70
CA ALA A 389 -15.56 -30.70 19.27
C ALA A 389 -15.19 -29.52 18.31
N ASP A 390 -15.08 -28.27 18.76
CA ASP A 390 -15.06 -27.08 17.89
C ASP A 390 -13.68 -26.67 17.39
N TRP A 391 -12.60 -27.22 17.96
CA TRP A 391 -11.23 -26.95 17.52
C TRP A 391 -10.97 -27.36 16.06
N ARG A 392 -11.72 -28.35 15.54
CA ARG A 392 -11.58 -28.85 14.17
C ARG A 392 -11.81 -27.77 13.10
N TRP A 393 -12.66 -26.79 13.40
CA TRP A 393 -12.95 -25.67 12.50
C TRP A 393 -11.73 -24.78 12.26
N THR A 394 -10.89 -24.61 13.28
CA THR A 394 -9.64 -23.84 13.15
C THR A 394 -8.62 -24.56 12.27
N GLY A 395 -8.51 -25.89 12.38
CA GLY A 395 -7.66 -26.71 11.49
C GLY A 395 -8.14 -26.71 10.04
N LEU A 396 -9.46 -26.70 9.81
CA LEU A 396 -10.05 -26.61 8.47
C LEU A 396 -9.70 -25.29 7.77
N LEU A 397 -9.57 -24.18 8.49
CA LEU A 397 -9.12 -22.91 7.93
C LEU A 397 -7.69 -22.99 7.37
N ALA A 398 -6.78 -23.63 8.10
CA ALA A 398 -5.40 -23.83 7.64
C ALA A 398 -5.37 -24.70 6.37
N LEU A 399 -6.15 -25.78 6.34
CA LEU A 399 -6.28 -26.63 5.15
C LEU A 399 -6.90 -25.89 3.96
N ALA A 400 -7.92 -25.06 4.19
CA ALA A 400 -8.53 -24.23 3.15
C ALA A 400 -7.52 -23.23 2.58
N ALA A 401 -6.67 -22.63 3.42
CA ALA A 401 -5.61 -21.73 2.98
C ALA A 401 -4.57 -22.43 2.09
N VAL A 402 -4.15 -23.63 2.48
CA VAL A 402 -3.23 -24.50 1.72
C VAL A 402 -3.83 -24.90 0.37
N ALA A 403 -5.09 -25.34 0.38
CA ALA A 403 -5.82 -25.71 -0.82
C ALA A 403 -5.98 -24.51 -1.78
N PHE A 404 -6.31 -23.32 -1.26
CA PHE A 404 -6.43 -22.10 -2.07
C PHE A 404 -5.08 -21.70 -2.68
N LEU A 405 -4.00 -21.74 -1.90
CA LEU A 405 -2.65 -21.46 -2.40
C LEU A 405 -2.27 -22.43 -3.53
N GLY A 406 -2.48 -23.73 -3.32
CA GLY A 406 -2.22 -24.75 -4.34
C GLY A 406 -3.09 -24.63 -5.58
N TRP A 407 -4.36 -24.30 -5.41
CA TRP A 407 -5.27 -24.01 -6.52
C TRP A 407 -4.81 -22.81 -7.34
N THR A 408 -4.34 -21.74 -6.68
CA THR A 408 -3.83 -20.55 -7.38
C THR A 408 -2.56 -20.86 -8.19
N ALA A 409 -1.65 -21.67 -7.63
CA ALA A 409 -0.44 -22.14 -8.31
C ALA A 409 -0.77 -23.05 -9.50
N TYR A 410 -1.73 -23.97 -9.31
CA TYR A 410 -2.21 -24.89 -10.34
C TYR A 410 -2.89 -24.15 -11.50
N ARG A 411 -3.87 -23.28 -11.23
CA ARG A 411 -4.59 -22.52 -12.26
C ARG A 411 -3.69 -21.61 -13.08
N ARG A 412 -2.65 -21.06 -12.46
CA ARG A 412 -1.66 -20.20 -13.14
C ARG A 412 -0.55 -20.98 -13.83
N ARG A 413 -0.52 -22.31 -13.72
CA ARG A 413 0.52 -23.19 -14.28
C ARG A 413 1.93 -22.70 -13.97
N LEU A 414 2.17 -22.31 -12.71
CA LEU A 414 3.48 -21.80 -12.30
C LEU A 414 4.55 -22.90 -12.40
N ASP A 415 5.74 -22.54 -12.83
CA ASP A 415 6.93 -23.40 -12.80
C ASP A 415 7.38 -23.66 -11.35
N ALA A 416 8.21 -24.69 -11.12
CA ALA A 416 8.70 -25.04 -9.78
C ALA A 416 9.39 -23.86 -9.06
N ALA A 417 10.19 -23.08 -9.79
CA ALA A 417 10.86 -21.90 -9.25
C ALA A 417 9.86 -20.80 -8.84
N ASP A 418 8.78 -20.60 -9.61
CA ASP A 418 7.76 -19.59 -9.29
C ASP A 418 6.82 -20.06 -8.17
N ARG A 419 6.60 -21.37 -8.03
CA ARG A 419 5.93 -21.95 -6.85
C ARG A 419 6.73 -21.75 -5.58
N LEU A 420 8.06 -21.92 -5.64
CA LEU A 420 8.93 -21.63 -4.49
C LEU A 420 8.87 -20.15 -4.11
N ARG A 421 8.94 -19.23 -5.09
CA ARG A 421 8.77 -17.78 -4.85
C ARG A 421 7.40 -17.47 -4.25
N LEU A 422 6.34 -18.07 -4.77
CA LEU A 422 4.98 -17.93 -4.24
C LEU A 422 4.90 -18.39 -2.78
N ALA A 423 5.49 -19.55 -2.44
CA ALA A 423 5.54 -20.06 -1.07
C ALA A 423 6.26 -19.07 -0.14
N VAL A 424 7.44 -18.58 -0.55
CA VAL A 424 8.24 -17.63 0.23
C VAL A 424 7.47 -16.32 0.46
N VAL A 425 6.88 -15.73 -0.59
CA VAL A 425 6.14 -14.47 -0.45
C VAL A 425 4.87 -14.65 0.39
N TYR A 426 4.15 -15.76 0.21
CA TYR A 426 2.96 -16.06 0.99
C TYR A 426 3.31 -16.27 2.48
N ALA A 427 4.31 -17.09 2.79
CA ALA A 427 4.75 -17.35 4.16
C ALA A 427 5.25 -16.07 4.84
N ALA A 428 6.10 -15.29 4.17
CA ALA A 428 6.61 -14.04 4.72
C ALA A 428 5.49 -13.02 4.97
N GLY A 429 4.57 -12.87 4.00
CA GLY A 429 3.42 -11.97 4.12
C GLY A 429 2.46 -12.38 5.25
N LEU A 430 2.14 -13.67 5.34
CA LEU A 430 1.25 -14.18 6.38
C LEU A 430 1.86 -14.05 7.77
N SER A 431 3.14 -14.38 7.93
CA SER A 431 3.86 -14.25 9.21
C SER A 431 3.94 -12.79 9.67
N LEU A 432 4.20 -11.85 8.75
CA LEU A 432 4.20 -10.43 9.08
C LEU A 432 2.83 -9.96 9.56
N LEU A 433 1.76 -10.38 8.88
CA LEU A 433 0.40 -10.01 9.28
C LEU A 433 0.01 -10.65 10.61
N MET A 434 0.33 -11.91 10.84
CA MET A 434 0.10 -12.59 12.13
C MET A 434 0.90 -11.94 13.28
N ALA A 435 2.11 -11.44 13.03
CA ALA A 435 2.89 -10.72 14.03
C ALA A 435 2.25 -9.39 14.42
N ILE A 436 1.63 -8.69 13.47
CA ILE A 436 0.95 -7.40 13.70
C ILE A 436 -0.47 -7.61 14.26
N ALA A 437 -1.05 -8.80 14.09
CA ALA A 437 -2.41 -9.11 14.53
C ALA A 437 -2.57 -9.13 16.06
N GLY A 438 -1.49 -9.39 16.80
CA GLY A 438 -1.49 -9.39 18.26
C GLY A 438 -1.71 -8.02 18.89
N ALA A 439 -1.87 -8.02 20.21
CA ALA A 439 -1.98 -6.84 21.05
C ALA A 439 -1.04 -6.96 22.25
N VAL A 440 -0.47 -5.84 22.67
CA VAL A 440 0.32 -5.73 23.90
C VAL A 440 -0.26 -4.59 24.72
N VAL A 441 -0.51 -4.83 26.00
CA VAL A 441 -1.00 -3.87 26.98
C VAL A 441 -0.01 -3.84 28.13
N SER A 442 0.76 -2.76 28.24
CA SER A 442 1.65 -2.53 29.37
C SER A 442 0.99 -1.57 30.34
N THR A 443 0.74 -2.01 31.56
CA THR A 443 0.26 -1.17 32.65
C THR A 443 1.42 -0.85 33.60
N SER A 444 1.50 0.40 34.00
CA SER A 444 2.41 0.94 34.99
C SER A 444 1.56 1.72 35.99
N SER A 445 1.86 1.61 37.27
CA SER A 445 1.15 2.32 38.33
C SER A 445 2.12 2.73 39.41
N THR A 446 2.03 3.97 39.82
CA THR A 446 2.80 4.55 40.90
C THR A 446 1.84 4.87 42.04
N THR A 447 2.20 4.52 43.25
CA THR A 447 1.43 4.87 44.44
C THR A 447 2.38 5.36 45.50
N THR A 448 2.17 6.59 45.95
CA THR A 448 2.87 7.17 47.08
C THR A 448 2.02 6.95 48.33
N TYR A 449 2.50 6.14 49.25
CA TYR A 449 1.87 5.99 50.57
C TYR A 449 2.88 6.39 51.63
N SER A 450 2.48 7.28 52.55
CA SER A 450 3.33 7.77 53.65
C SER A 450 4.73 8.26 53.26
N GLY A 451 4.85 8.91 52.09
CA GLY A 451 6.12 9.46 51.58
C GLY A 451 7.04 8.44 50.91
N ARG A 452 6.60 7.18 50.75
CA ARG A 452 7.30 6.15 49.96
C ARG A 452 6.56 5.93 48.65
N GLN A 453 7.28 6.13 47.54
CA GLN A 453 6.81 5.80 46.20
C GLN A 453 6.99 4.29 45.97
N ARG A 454 5.93 3.60 45.57
CA ARG A 454 5.95 2.23 45.07
C ARG A 454 5.50 2.23 43.62
N GLU A 455 6.22 1.49 42.79
CA GLU A 455 5.90 1.30 41.37
C GLU A 455 5.49 -0.15 41.17
N PHE A 456 4.32 -0.37 40.58
CA PHE A 456 3.82 -1.68 40.17
C PHE A 456 3.54 -1.62 38.69
N GLY A 457 4.09 -2.56 37.92
CA GLY A 457 3.81 -2.68 36.49
C GLY A 457 3.47 -4.09 36.12
N ALA A 458 2.60 -4.25 35.13
CA ALA A 458 2.28 -5.54 34.52
C ALA A 458 2.24 -5.38 33.00
N GLU A 459 2.83 -6.33 32.28
CA GLU A 459 2.76 -6.39 30.82
C GLU A 459 1.89 -7.58 30.41
N TYR A 460 0.76 -7.29 29.78
CA TYR A 460 -0.16 -8.27 29.22
C TYR A 460 0.01 -8.32 27.70
N ALA A 461 0.47 -9.44 27.17
CA ALA A 461 0.61 -9.62 25.73
C ALA A 461 -0.28 -10.76 25.25
N VAL A 462 -1.08 -10.51 24.22
CA VAL A 462 -1.86 -11.51 23.49
C VAL A 462 -1.37 -11.54 22.06
N GLY A 463 -0.69 -12.61 21.67
CA GLY A 463 -0.18 -12.73 20.31
C GLY A 463 0.31 -14.13 19.99
N LEU A 464 0.65 -14.34 18.73
CA LEU A 464 1.22 -15.61 18.29
C LEU A 464 2.75 -15.59 18.45
N ALA A 465 3.33 -16.69 18.91
CA ALA A 465 4.78 -16.83 19.04
C ALA A 465 5.43 -16.80 17.65
N PHE A 466 6.22 -15.75 17.38
CA PHE A 466 6.74 -15.49 16.04
C PHE A 466 7.52 -16.67 15.42
N ALA A 467 8.32 -17.37 16.22
CA ALA A 467 9.10 -18.52 15.74
C ALA A 467 8.20 -19.67 15.26
N THR A 468 7.11 -19.97 15.99
CA THR A 468 6.19 -21.04 15.62
C THR A 468 5.33 -20.62 14.43
N VAL A 469 4.86 -19.37 14.39
CA VAL A 469 4.19 -18.78 13.21
C VAL A 469 5.04 -18.91 11.95
N LEU A 470 6.32 -18.52 12.02
CA LEU A 470 7.22 -18.57 10.87
C LEU A 470 7.41 -20.01 10.38
N ALA A 471 7.71 -20.94 11.30
CA ALA A 471 7.93 -22.35 10.96
C ALA A 471 6.68 -22.96 10.30
N VAL A 472 5.52 -22.76 10.92
CA VAL A 472 4.24 -23.28 10.46
C VAL A 472 3.85 -22.68 9.11
N ASN A 473 3.98 -21.37 8.92
CA ASN A 473 3.66 -20.72 7.65
C ASN A 473 4.57 -21.18 6.51
N VAL A 474 5.87 -21.43 6.78
CA VAL A 474 6.79 -21.98 5.78
C VAL A 474 6.37 -23.39 5.39
N ILE A 475 6.02 -24.25 6.35
CA ILE A 475 5.58 -25.62 6.11
C ILE A 475 4.29 -25.63 5.28
N TRP A 476 3.26 -24.92 5.71
CA TRP A 476 1.98 -24.89 5.00
C TRP A 476 2.07 -24.22 3.63
N ALA A 477 2.89 -23.17 3.48
CA ALA A 477 3.12 -22.56 2.19
C ALA A 477 3.87 -23.50 1.23
N ALA A 478 4.84 -24.28 1.73
CA ALA A 478 5.53 -25.28 0.93
C ALA A 478 4.58 -26.40 0.48
N ILE A 479 3.75 -26.93 1.39
CA ILE A 479 2.72 -27.93 1.06
C ILE A 479 1.76 -27.37 0.00
N GLY A 480 1.20 -26.18 0.24
CA GLY A 480 0.23 -25.55 -0.65
C GLY A 480 0.82 -25.25 -2.02
N ALA A 481 2.00 -24.63 -2.10
CA ALA A 481 2.57 -24.23 -3.38
C ALA A 481 3.27 -25.36 -4.15
N LEU A 482 3.82 -26.38 -3.47
CA LEU A 482 4.63 -27.42 -4.11
C LEU A 482 3.92 -28.77 -4.22
N ALA A 483 3.22 -29.22 -3.18
CA ALA A 483 2.61 -30.56 -3.12
C ALA A 483 1.19 -30.59 -3.71
N VAL A 484 0.38 -29.56 -3.49
CA VAL A 484 -1.02 -29.54 -3.97
C VAL A 484 -1.13 -29.47 -5.51
N PRO A 485 -0.36 -28.65 -6.25
CA PRO A 485 -0.50 -28.57 -7.71
C PRO A 485 -0.28 -29.88 -8.48
N PRO A 486 0.74 -30.73 -8.18
CA PRO A 486 0.88 -32.01 -8.85
C PRO A 486 -0.24 -33.01 -8.49
N LEU A 487 -0.77 -32.96 -7.26
CA LEU A 487 -1.93 -33.77 -6.87
C LEU A 487 -3.19 -33.38 -7.65
N LEU A 488 -3.41 -32.08 -7.86
CA LEU A 488 -4.51 -31.57 -8.71
C LEU A 488 -4.30 -31.95 -10.19
N ALA A 489 -3.06 -31.94 -10.67
CA ALA A 489 -2.74 -32.36 -12.03
C ALA A 489 -2.99 -33.87 -12.24
N ALA A 490 -2.63 -34.71 -11.27
CA ALA A 490 -2.86 -36.15 -11.32
C ALA A 490 -4.35 -36.52 -11.31
N THR A 491 -5.15 -35.80 -10.52
CA THR A 491 -6.61 -36.02 -10.43
C THR A 491 -7.39 -35.44 -11.62
N GLY A 492 -6.93 -34.33 -12.21
CA GLY A 492 -7.55 -33.70 -13.38
C GLY A 492 -7.13 -34.30 -14.74
N GLY A 493 -6.04 -35.06 -14.80
CA GLY A 493 -5.39 -35.52 -16.04
C GLY A 493 -5.91 -36.82 -16.65
N GLY A 494 -6.89 -37.50 -16.02
CA GLY A 494 -7.40 -38.81 -16.49
C GLY A 494 -8.21 -38.82 -17.79
N ARG A 495 -8.31 -37.71 -18.53
CA ARG A 495 -9.12 -37.65 -19.78
C ARG A 495 -8.46 -37.05 -21.01
N ALA A 496 -7.20 -36.62 -20.94
CA ALA A 496 -6.55 -35.98 -22.08
C ALA A 496 -5.05 -36.28 -22.17
N GLN A 497 -4.66 -37.57 -22.20
CA GLN A 497 -3.51 -38.06 -22.97
C GLN A 497 -3.34 -39.57 -22.77
N ALA A 498 -4.03 -40.33 -23.62
CA ALA A 498 -3.58 -41.63 -24.08
C ALA A 498 -4.23 -41.85 -25.46
N VAL A 499 -3.59 -41.34 -26.51
CA VAL A 499 -3.63 -42.02 -27.81
C VAL A 499 -2.36 -42.87 -27.84
N PRO A 500 -2.43 -44.17 -27.55
CA PRO A 500 -1.30 -45.07 -27.77
C PRO A 500 -1.23 -45.34 -29.28
N GLY A 501 -0.21 -44.82 -29.95
CA GLY A 501 -0.07 -45.06 -31.39
C GLY A 501 1.11 -44.45 -32.14
N ALA A 502 2.03 -43.74 -31.48
CA ALA A 502 3.27 -43.31 -32.12
C ALA A 502 4.41 -44.24 -31.68
N ALA A 503 4.63 -45.31 -32.44
CA ALA A 503 5.80 -46.17 -32.29
C ALA A 503 7.08 -45.42 -32.73
N PRO A 504 8.24 -45.68 -32.10
CA PRO A 504 9.52 -45.12 -32.51
C PRO A 504 9.98 -45.81 -33.80
N GLN A 505 10.22 -45.02 -34.85
CA GLN A 505 10.57 -45.53 -36.17
C GLN A 505 12.10 -45.43 -36.39
N ASP A 506 12.83 -46.35 -35.77
CA ASP A 506 14.22 -46.67 -36.12
C ASP A 506 14.24 -48.02 -36.83
N ALA A 507 14.26 -48.00 -38.18
CA ALA A 507 14.61 -49.16 -39.00
C ALA A 507 15.28 -48.70 -40.31
N PRO A 508 16.38 -49.34 -40.75
CA PRO A 508 17.17 -48.92 -41.90
C PRO A 508 16.57 -49.47 -43.21
N TYR A 509 16.38 -48.61 -44.22
CA TYR A 509 15.91 -49.04 -45.54
C TYR A 509 17.06 -49.14 -46.55
N GLN A 510 17.35 -50.36 -46.97
CA GLN A 510 18.08 -50.71 -48.18
C GLN A 510 17.13 -50.64 -49.39
N GLY A 511 17.66 -50.21 -50.55
CA GLY A 511 17.21 -50.70 -51.87
C GLY A 511 16.20 -49.83 -52.65
N ALA A 512 16.68 -49.29 -53.78
CA ALA A 512 16.07 -48.57 -54.91
C ALA A 512 14.83 -49.26 -55.58
N PRO A 513 14.16 -48.71 -56.65
CA PRO A 513 14.49 -47.53 -57.46
C PRO A 513 13.33 -46.54 -57.77
N ALA A 514 13.72 -45.39 -58.31
CA ALA A 514 12.86 -44.30 -58.78
C ALA A 514 11.97 -44.66 -59.98
N PRO A 515 10.87 -43.92 -60.19
CA PRO A 515 10.56 -43.47 -61.54
C PRO A 515 10.23 -41.97 -61.66
N ALA A 516 10.79 -41.41 -62.73
CA ALA A 516 10.26 -40.44 -63.69
C ALA A 516 9.51 -39.17 -63.22
N ARG A 517 10.16 -38.06 -63.57
CA ARG A 517 9.78 -36.64 -63.57
C ARG A 517 8.57 -36.32 -64.46
N ALA A 518 7.74 -35.37 -64.03
CA ALA A 518 7.03 -34.43 -64.91
C ALA A 518 7.00 -33.02 -64.25
N PRO A 519 7.12 -31.92 -65.02
CA PRO A 519 7.23 -30.56 -64.48
C PRO A 519 5.88 -29.82 -64.53
N GLN A 520 5.45 -29.23 -63.42
CA GLN A 520 4.39 -28.21 -63.36
C GLN A 520 4.77 -27.21 -62.26
N GLU A 521 5.27 -26.04 -62.65
CA GLU A 521 4.53 -24.80 -62.94
C GLU A 521 4.38 -23.92 -61.69
N ALA A 522 4.96 -22.73 -61.79
CA ALA A 522 5.12 -21.76 -60.74
C ALA A 522 3.77 -21.19 -60.30
N GLY A 523 3.39 -21.46 -59.05
CA GLY A 523 2.32 -20.77 -58.33
C GLY A 523 2.89 -20.16 -57.06
N ILE A 524 2.91 -18.83 -57.02
CA ILE A 524 3.38 -17.99 -55.91
C ILE A 524 2.59 -18.33 -54.65
N ALA A 525 3.28 -18.82 -53.60
CA ALA A 525 2.75 -18.94 -52.26
C ALA A 525 3.43 -17.89 -51.35
N PRO A 526 2.66 -17.08 -50.60
CA PRO A 526 3.23 -16.13 -49.67
C PRO A 526 3.80 -16.84 -48.43
N GLU A 527 5.04 -16.46 -48.12
CA GLU A 527 5.83 -16.80 -46.96
C GLU A 527 5.09 -16.41 -45.66
N PRO A 528 4.94 -17.30 -44.65
CA PRO A 528 4.40 -16.91 -43.36
C PRO A 528 5.48 -16.15 -42.56
N ASP A 529 5.26 -14.85 -42.44
CA ASP A 529 5.96 -13.88 -41.61
C ASP A 529 6.04 -14.38 -40.15
N LEU A 530 7.19 -14.90 -39.75
CA LEU A 530 7.51 -15.29 -38.37
C LEU A 530 7.67 -14.03 -37.50
N ARG A 531 6.55 -13.52 -36.99
CA ARG A 531 6.53 -12.55 -35.89
C ARG A 531 6.25 -13.26 -34.55
N PRO A 532 7.12 -13.15 -33.53
CA PRO A 532 6.84 -13.71 -32.23
C PRO A 532 5.68 -12.95 -31.55
N GLY A 533 4.59 -13.68 -31.30
CA GLY A 533 3.38 -13.20 -30.66
C GLY A 533 3.63 -12.65 -29.25
N VAL A 534 3.24 -11.39 -29.06
CA VAL A 534 3.04 -10.76 -27.76
C VAL A 534 1.80 -11.40 -27.13
N SER A 535 2.00 -12.15 -26.04
CA SER A 535 0.89 -12.64 -25.22
C SER A 535 0.35 -11.48 -24.39
N GLU A 536 -0.80 -10.96 -24.79
CA GLU A 536 -1.61 -10.04 -24.01
C GLU A 536 -2.03 -10.72 -22.70
N VAL A 537 -1.57 -10.15 -21.58
CA VAL A 537 -2.10 -10.43 -20.25
C VAL A 537 -3.14 -9.36 -19.95
N ILE A 538 -4.37 -9.57 -20.43
CA ILE A 538 -5.56 -8.88 -19.91
C ILE A 538 -6.71 -9.89 -19.89
N GLY A 539 -7.18 -10.22 -18.69
CA GLY A 539 -8.49 -10.83 -18.49
C GLY A 539 -9.54 -9.72 -18.47
N SER A 540 -10.39 -9.72 -19.49
CA SER A 540 -11.74 -9.16 -19.47
C SER A 540 -12.53 -9.90 -20.56
N HIS A 541 -13.25 -10.96 -20.15
CA HIS A 541 -14.37 -11.45 -20.94
C HIS A 541 -15.49 -10.43 -20.76
N GLU A 542 -15.66 -9.55 -21.74
CA GLU A 542 -16.91 -8.87 -21.99
C GLU A 542 -17.30 -9.28 -23.42
N GLU A 543 -18.35 -10.09 -23.50
CA GLU A 543 -18.87 -10.69 -24.72
C GLU A 543 -19.63 -9.60 -25.51
N PRO A 544 -19.28 -9.34 -26.78
CA PRO A 544 -19.98 -8.32 -27.57
C PRO A 544 -21.37 -8.84 -27.97
N PRO A 545 -22.46 -8.06 -27.84
CA PRO A 545 -23.76 -8.48 -28.33
C PRO A 545 -23.75 -8.54 -29.85
N ALA A 546 -24.27 -9.65 -30.38
CA ALA A 546 -24.43 -9.90 -31.81
C ALA A 546 -25.30 -8.83 -32.48
N ARG A 547 -24.89 -8.41 -33.69
CA ARG A 547 -25.72 -7.60 -34.60
C ARG A 547 -26.92 -8.44 -35.08
N PRO A 548 -28.16 -7.96 -34.97
CA PRO A 548 -29.26 -8.52 -35.74
C PRO A 548 -29.21 -8.00 -37.18
N SER A 549 -29.16 -8.95 -38.11
CA SER A 549 -29.43 -8.79 -39.53
C SER A 549 -30.84 -8.28 -39.79
N GLY A 550 -30.96 -7.38 -40.77
CA GLY A 550 -32.20 -6.70 -41.15
C GLY A 550 -33.34 -7.62 -41.59
N GLY A 551 -34.55 -7.23 -41.23
CA GLY A 551 -35.83 -7.76 -41.70
C GLY A 551 -36.89 -6.67 -41.63
N VAL A 552 -37.65 -6.56 -42.72
CA VAL A 552 -38.66 -5.54 -43.10
C VAL A 552 -39.79 -5.35 -42.06
N PRO A 553 -40.35 -4.13 -41.86
CA PRO A 553 -41.42 -3.90 -40.89
C PRO A 553 -42.83 -4.12 -41.46
N PRO A 554 -43.81 -4.53 -40.63
CA PRO A 554 -45.21 -4.24 -40.90
C PRO A 554 -45.82 -3.18 -39.95
N ALA A 555 -46.94 -2.65 -40.44
CA ALA A 555 -47.66 -1.43 -40.10
C ALA A 555 -48.14 -1.19 -38.65
N ARG A 556 -48.37 0.10 -38.38
CA ARG A 556 -49.06 0.77 -37.25
C ARG A 556 -50.35 0.10 -36.74
N SER A 557 -50.64 0.31 -35.45
CA SER A 557 -51.90 0.88 -34.92
C SER A 557 -51.70 1.44 -33.48
N PRO A 558 -52.52 2.41 -33.01
CA PRO A 558 -52.16 3.39 -31.96
C PRO A 558 -52.93 3.24 -30.63
N GLY A 559 -52.42 3.88 -29.57
CA GLY A 559 -53.11 4.15 -28.30
C GLY A 559 -52.10 4.50 -27.20
N GLU A 560 -52.05 5.76 -26.73
CA GLU A 560 -52.44 6.18 -25.36
C GLU A 560 -51.39 5.71 -24.31
N ASP A 561 -50.61 6.54 -23.60
CA ASP A 561 -50.90 7.81 -22.94
C ASP A 561 -49.62 8.64 -22.67
N GLU A 562 -49.85 9.95 -22.47
CA GLU A 562 -48.92 11.04 -22.18
C GLU A 562 -48.10 10.95 -20.86
N PRO A 563 -47.03 11.76 -20.73
CA PRO A 563 -46.12 11.77 -19.59
C PRO A 563 -46.56 12.73 -18.46
N VAL A 564 -46.35 12.33 -17.21
CA VAL A 564 -46.57 13.17 -16.02
C VAL A 564 -45.32 14.00 -15.70
N ASP A 565 -45.52 15.32 -15.64
CA ASP A 565 -44.54 16.38 -15.33
C ASP A 565 -44.20 16.46 -13.82
N PRO A 566 -42.91 16.43 -13.42
CA PRO A 566 -42.46 16.51 -12.03
C PRO A 566 -42.26 17.95 -11.55
N SER A 567 -43.33 18.75 -11.51
CA SER A 567 -43.26 20.16 -11.06
C SER A 567 -44.38 20.57 -10.12
N VAL A 568 -44.65 19.77 -9.08
CA VAL A 568 -45.39 20.23 -7.89
C VAL A 568 -44.71 19.61 -6.67
N TRP A 569 -44.46 20.41 -5.64
CA TRP A 569 -44.08 20.10 -4.24
C TRP A 569 -42.91 20.99 -3.76
N ARG A 570 -43.21 22.30 -3.69
CA ARG A 570 -42.74 23.20 -2.63
C ARG A 570 -43.94 23.99 -2.12
N LYS A 571 -44.37 23.72 -0.89
CA LYS A 571 -44.59 24.70 0.21
C LYS A 571 -45.46 24.14 1.34
N GLN A 572 -44.99 24.44 2.56
CA GLN A 572 -45.73 24.62 3.82
C GLN A 572 -46.33 23.38 4.49
N GLN A 573 -45.61 22.86 5.49
CA GLN A 573 -45.86 23.13 6.92
C GLN A 573 -44.59 22.90 7.73
#